data_AF-A0A317Z2R3-F1
#
_entry.id   AF-A0A317Z2R3-F1
#
_cell.length_a   1.000
_cell.length_b   1.000
_cell.length_c   1.000
_cell.angle_alpha   90.00
_cell.angle_beta   90.00
_cell.angle_gamma   90.00
#
_symmetry.space_group_name_H-M   'P 1'
#
loop_
_entity.id
_entity.type
_entity.pdbx_description
1 polymer ?
#
loop_
_entity_poly.entity_id
_entity_poly.type
_entity_poly.pdbx_seq_one_letter_code
_entity_poly.pdbx_strand_id
1 'polypeptide(L)' 'MDDHVKPLLEEHGFTIGEDLYLVHCPERVLPGKILEELIHNNRIIGGITPACIEAGKRVYSTFVKGEMIETNARTMSKLM' A
#
# COMPACT_ATOMS: atom_id res chain seq x y z
N MET A 1 -6.80 -7.81 3.85
CA MET A 1 -7.17 -6.41 4.16
C MET A 1 -8.68 -6.23 3.98
N ASP A 2 -9.23 -6.73 2.87
CA ASP A 2 -10.66 -6.74 2.56
C ASP A 2 -11.55 -7.49 3.56
N ASP A 3 -11.06 -8.59 4.17
CA ASP A 3 -11.92 -9.47 4.97
C ASP A 3 -11.89 -9.15 6.48
N HIS A 4 -10.94 -8.33 6.94
CA HIS A 4 -10.75 -8.05 8.37
C HIS A 4 -10.53 -6.57 8.67
N VAL A 5 -9.67 -5.88 7.92
CA VAL A 5 -9.30 -4.48 8.20
C VAL A 5 -10.37 -3.52 7.69
N LYS A 6 -10.82 -3.72 6.44
CA LYS A 6 -11.88 -2.90 5.85
C LYS A 6 -13.19 -3.00 6.64
N PRO A 7 -13.74 -4.20 6.95
CA PRO A 7 -15.01 -4.30 7.66
C PRO A 7 -14.95 -3.71 9.06
N LEU A 8 -13.83 -3.89 9.77
CA LEU A 8 -13.63 -3.29 11.09
C LEU A 8 -13.73 -1.77 11.04
N LEU A 9 -13.09 -1.12 10.06
CA LEU A 9 -13.12 0.34 9.95
C LEU A 9 -14.49 0.86 9.49
N GLU A 10 -15.15 0.14 8.59
CA GLU A 10 -16.52 0.46 8.16
C GLU A 10 -17.54 0.29 9.29
N GLU A 11 -17.37 -0.71 10.17
CA GLU A 11 -18.19 -0.89 11.39
C GLU A 11 -18.06 0.29 12.36
N HIS A 12 -16.90 0.95 12.39
CA HIS A 12 -16.66 2.16 13.19
C HIS A 12 -17.12 3.44 12.47
N GLY A 13 -17.79 3.33 11.32
CA GLY A 13 -18.41 4.45 10.61
C GLY A 13 -17.51 5.19 9.63
N PHE A 14 -16.36 4.62 9.24
CA PHE A 14 -15.48 5.22 8.24
C PHE A 14 -15.75 4.69 6.83
N THR A 15 -15.71 5.57 5.84
CA THR A 15 -15.80 5.23 4.42
C THR A 15 -14.41 5.12 3.81
N ILE A 16 -14.03 3.91 3.37
CA ILE A 16 -12.73 3.67 2.76
C ILE A 16 -12.65 4.29 1.36
N GLY A 17 -11.66 5.15 1.13
CA GLY A 17 -11.48 5.95 -0.08
C GLY A 17 -11.96 7.39 0.05
N GLU A 18 -12.61 7.74 1.17
CA GLU A 18 -13.09 9.10 1.46
C GLU A 18 -12.52 9.57 2.80
N ASP A 19 -12.93 8.93 3.89
CA ASP A 19 -12.47 9.27 5.25
C ASP A 19 -11.08 8.68 5.54
N LEU A 20 -10.85 7.45 5.07
CA LEU A 20 -9.61 6.70 5.29
C LEU A 20 -9.13 6.02 4.01
N TYR A 21 -7.81 6.01 3.81
CA TYR A 21 -7.19 5.37 2.64
C TYR A 21 -6.43 4.10 3.05
N LEU A 22 -6.92 2.94 2.62
CA LEU A 22 -6.32 1.64 2.92
C LEU A 22 -5.45 1.14 1.76
N VAL A 23 -4.17 0.94 2.06
CA VAL A 23 -3.14 0.51 1.12
C VAL A 23 -2.33 -0.63 1.72
N HIS A 24 -2.15 -1.69 0.95
CA HIS A 24 -1.24 -2.79 1.25
C HIS A 24 0.02 -2.63 0.38
N CYS A 25 1.15 -2.40 1.05
CA CYS A 25 2.44 -2.24 0.42
C CYS A 25 3.43 -3.21 1.07
N PRO A 26 3.63 -4.41 0.50
CA PRO A 26 4.54 -5.37 1.08
C PRO A 26 5.99 -4.90 0.91
N GLU A 27 6.76 -5.08 1.96
CA GLU A 27 8.18 -4.74 1.98
C GLU A 27 9.02 -6.01 1.93
N ARG A 28 10.09 -5.99 1.12
CA ARG A 28 11.13 -7.02 1.13
C ARG A 28 12.45 -6.30 1.17
N VAL A 29 13.17 -6.47 2.28
CA VAL A 29 14.46 -5.83 2.49
C VAL A 29 15.54 -6.87 2.75
N LEU A 30 16.71 -6.65 2.17
CA LEU A 30 17.91 -7.41 2.46
C LEU A 30 18.61 -6.83 3.71
N PRO A 31 18.95 -7.66 4.70
CA PRO A 31 19.75 -7.23 5.83
C PRO A 31 21.08 -6.60 5.37
N GLY A 32 21.42 -5.44 5.92
CA GLY A 32 22.65 -4.70 5.58
C GLY A 32 22.49 -3.66 4.46
N LYS A 33 21.38 -3.64 3.72
CA LYS A 33 21.10 -2.64 2.66
C LYS A 33 19.71 -1.99 2.74
N ILE A 34 19.07 -2.08 3.90
CA ILE A 34 17.66 -1.70 4.12
C ILE A 34 17.35 -0.30 3.57
N LEU A 35 18.13 0.73 3.94
CA LEU A 35 17.85 2.12 3.50
C LEU A 35 18.03 2.32 2.00
N GLU A 36 19.04 1.69 1.40
CA GLU A 36 19.30 1.77 -0.04
C GLU A 36 18.14 1.14 -0.82
N GLU A 37 17.70 -0.05 -0.39
CA GLU A 37 16.59 -0.76 -1.01
C GLU A 37 15.25 -0.06 -0.82
N LEU A 38 15.00 0.52 0.36
CA LEU A 38 13.76 1.24 0.63
C LEU A 38 13.55 2.42 -0.33
N ILE A 39 14.64 3.09 -0.70
CA ILE A 39 14.66 4.23 -1.62
C ILE A 39 14.61 3.79 -3.08
N HIS A 40 15.38 2.78 -3.49
CA HIS A 40 15.62 2.53 -4.93
C HIS A 40 14.78 1.39 -5.51
N ASN A 41 14.26 0.47 -4.69
CA ASN A 41 13.48 -0.64 -5.20
C ASN A 41 12.11 -0.19 -5.71
N ASN A 42 11.63 -0.90 -6.73
CA ASN A 42 10.24 -0.79 -7.16
C ASN A 42 9.30 -1.12 -6.01
N ARG A 43 8.21 -0.39 -5.92
CA ARG A 43 7.27 -0.41 -4.81
C ARG A 43 5.91 -0.81 -5.33
N ILE A 44 5.33 -1.88 -4.79
CA ILE A 44 3.97 -2.26 -5.17
C ILE A 44 2.97 -1.55 -4.26
N ILE A 45 2.02 -0.83 -4.84
CA ILE A 45 0.98 -0.07 -4.12
C ILE A 45 -0.37 -0.74 -4.38
N GLY A 46 -0.82 -1.55 -3.42
CA GLY A 46 -2.09 -2.27 -3.47
C GLY A 46 -3.22 -1.53 -2.74
N GLY A 47 -4.01 -0.73 -3.44
CA GLY A 47 -5.13 0.01 -2.83
C GLY A 47 -6.45 -0.76 -2.84
N ILE A 48 -7.34 -0.45 -1.90
CA ILE A 48 -8.75 -0.94 -1.89
C ILE A 48 -9.60 -0.19 -2.92
N THR A 49 -9.30 1.08 -3.17
CA THR A 49 -9.91 1.93 -4.20
C THR A 49 -8.81 2.68 -4.96
N PRO A 50 -9.10 3.27 -6.14
CA PRO A 50 -8.12 4.12 -6.85
C PRO A 50 -7.64 5.30 -6.00
N ALA A 51 -8.52 5.90 -5.19
CA ALA A 51 -8.15 6.98 -4.28
C ALA A 51 -7.13 6.52 -3.21
N CYS A 52 -7.26 5.27 -2.74
CA CYS A 52 -6.27 4.68 -1.84
C CYS A 52 -4.91 4.49 -2.53
N ILE A 53 -4.88 4.04 -3.80
CA ILE A 53 -3.64 3.90 -4.56
C ILE A 53 -2.92 5.24 -4.66
N GLU A 54 -3.63 6.30 -5.03
CA GLU A 54 -3.07 7.64 -5.11
C GLU A 54 -2.59 8.16 -3.75
N ALA A 55 -3.34 7.89 -2.68
CA ALA A 55 -2.88 8.21 -1.32
C ALA A 55 -1.59 7.46 -0.94
N GLY A 56 -1.49 6.17 -1.27
CA GLY A 56 -0.28 5.38 -1.05
C GLY A 56 0.92 5.91 -1.83
N LYS A 57 0.73 6.22 -3.12
CA LYS A 57 1.77 6.83 -3.97
C LYS A 57 2.26 8.14 -3.40
N ARG A 58 1.36 9.01 -2.88
CA ARG A 58 1.76 10.27 -2.23
C ARG A 58 2.67 10.07 -1.02
N VAL A 59 2.47 9.00 -0.25
CA VAL A 59 3.32 8.69 0.90
C VAL A 59 4.70 8.21 0.43
N TYR A 60 4.73 7.19 -0.43
CA TYR A 60 5.98 6.56 -0.85
C TYR A 60 6.81 7.44 -1.80
N SER A 61 6.19 8.32 -2.59
CA SER A 61 6.89 9.24 -3.49
C SER A 61 7.80 10.23 -2.77
N THR A 62 7.66 10.38 -1.45
CA THR A 62 8.54 11.23 -0.63
C THR A 62 9.97 10.71 -0.56
N PHE A 63 10.19 9.40 -0.74
CA PHE A 63 11.52 8.79 -0.65
C PHE A 63 11.79 7.68 -1.68
N VAL A 64 10.78 7.04 -2.24
CA VAL A 64 10.94 6.00 -3.27
C VAL A 64 11.26 6.65 -4.62
N LYS A 65 12.35 6.20 -5.22
CA LYS A 65 12.82 6.54 -6.57
C LYS A 65 12.55 5.44 -7.60
N GLY A 66 12.31 4.21 -7.13
CA GLY A 66 11.90 3.10 -7.98
C GLY A 66 10.49 3.29 -8.55
N GLU A 67 10.10 2.41 -9.47
CA GLU A 67 8.77 2.44 -10.06
C GLU A 67 7.70 2.06 -9.02
N MET A 68 6.64 2.87 -8.92
CA MET A 68 5.47 2.56 -8.10
C MET A 68 4.46 1.77 -8.94
N ILE A 69 4.42 0.46 -8.73
CA ILE A 69 3.57 -0.48 -9.46
C ILE A 69 2.19 -0.54 -8.78
N GLU A 70 1.16 -0.12 -9.49
CA GLU A 70 -0.20 -0.07 -8.97
C GLU A 70 -0.91 -1.41 -9.10
N THR A 71 -1.69 -1.76 -8.09
CA THR A 71 -2.49 -2.99 -8.11
C THR A 71 -3.65 -2.88 -7.11
N ASN A 72 -4.52 -3.88 -7.11
CA ASN A 72 -5.57 -4.00 -6.12
C ASN A 72 -5.06 -4.76 -4.88
N ALA A 73 -5.53 -4.35 -3.69
CA ALA A 73 -5.12 -4.95 -2.42
C ALA A 73 -5.39 -6.46 -2.33
N ARG A 74 -6.45 -6.95 -3.00
CA ARG A 74 -6.86 -8.36 -2.98
C ARG A 74 -5.87 -9.28 -3.71
N THR A 75 -5.40 -8.87 -4.88
CA THR A 75 -4.43 -9.59 -5.72
C THR A 75 -3.08 -9.70 -4.98
N MET A 76 -2.70 -8.67 -4.23
CA MET A 76 -1.44 -8.67 -3.48
C MET A 76 -1.43 -9.62 -2.29
N SER A 77 -2.55 -9.79 -1.59
CA SER A 77 -2.61 -10.72 -0.45
C SER A 77 -2.34 -12.18 -0.82
N LYS A 78 -2.45 -12.54 -2.11
CA LYS A 78 -2.27 -13.91 -2.63
C LYS A 78 -0.90 -14.14 -3.28
N LEU A 79 -0.06 -13.11 -3.42
CA LEU A 79 1.28 -13.20 -4.02
C LEU A 79 2.40 -13.28 -2.98
N MET A 80 2.05 -13.48 -1.71
CA MET A 80 2.98 -13.77 -0.61
C MET A 80 2.94 -15.25 -0.25
#